data_AF-A0A2R6BH85-F1
#
_entry.id   AF-A0A2R6BH85-F1
#
_cell.length_a   1.000
_cell.length_b   1.000
_cell.length_c   1.000
_cell.angle_alpha   90.00
_cell.angle_beta   90.00
_cell.angle_gamma   90.00
#
_symmetry.space_group_name_H-M   'P 1'
#
loop_
_entity.id
_entity.type
_entity.pdbx_description
1 polymer ?
#
loop_
_entity_poly.entity_id
_entity_poly.type
_entity_poly.pdbx_seq_one_letter_code
_entity_poly.pdbx_strand_id
1 'polypeptide(L)'
;MQTFRPYYDHRKTARVLDERRLGKQRIEAKQIGYAVLRRMGVIRDGRKGWLNHPIVLKWFNNGSPYLFDLKEYFAAIVCEWVDRGHKNTVNWGDLECFSGLGSDQRCPLTHLEEVEYRRVLIFKNPEWYTKRFNRDDVEEVLCTEPVYINGVNGSLFRDLQSYRELERRVRRILDSQK
;
A
#
# COMPACT_ATOMS: atom_id res chain seq x y z
N MET A 1 3.32 7.03 -6.55
CA MET A 1 2.20 6.08 -6.70
C MET A 1 2.59 4.79 -6.01
N GLN A 2 1.89 4.38 -4.97
CA GLN A 2 2.16 3.16 -4.22
C GLN A 2 0.86 2.64 -3.59
N THR A 3 0.76 1.34 -3.35
CA THR A 3 -0.22 0.79 -2.39
C THR A 3 0.47 0.42 -1.10
N PHE A 4 -0.19 0.58 0.05
CA PHE A 4 0.30 0.03 1.33
C PHE A 4 -0.58 -1.15 1.73
N ARG A 5 0.02 -2.33 1.90
CA ARG A 5 -0.66 -3.56 2.33
C ARG A 5 0.09 -4.24 3.49
N PRO A 6 0.16 -3.63 4.68
CA PRO A 6 0.77 -4.26 5.87
C PRO A 6 0.02 -5.51 6.35
N TYR A 7 -1.22 -5.71 5.87
CA TYR A 7 -2.00 -6.90 6.10
C TYR A 7 -2.67 -7.38 4.81
N TYR A 8 -2.82 -8.69 4.67
CA TYR A 8 -3.61 -9.31 3.59
C TYR A 8 -5.05 -8.78 3.54
N ASP A 9 -5.66 -8.54 4.71
CA ASP A 9 -6.99 -7.96 4.85
C ASP A 9 -6.97 -6.45 4.58
N HIS A 10 -7.77 -6.02 3.60
CA HIS A 10 -7.84 -4.62 3.17
C HIS A 10 -8.43 -3.69 4.25
N ARG A 11 -9.39 -4.15 5.06
CA ARG A 11 -9.97 -3.36 6.14
C ARG A 11 -8.99 -3.19 7.30
N LYS A 12 -8.28 -4.26 7.67
CA LYS A 12 -7.20 -4.21 8.66
C LYS A 12 -6.10 -3.26 8.18
N THR A 13 -5.74 -3.32 6.91
CA THR A 13 -4.82 -2.36 6.27
C THR A 13 -5.34 -0.93 6.36
N ALA A 14 -6.59 -0.64 5.99
CA ALA A 14 -7.13 0.72 6.05
C ALA A 14 -7.07 1.30 7.47
N ARG A 15 -7.52 0.51 8.46
CA ARG A 15 -7.59 0.86 9.88
C ARG A 15 -6.28 1.33 10.48
N VAL A 16 -5.15 0.81 10.01
CA VAL A 16 -3.82 1.12 10.57
C VAL A 16 -3.13 2.30 9.90
N LEU A 17 -3.55 2.71 8.70
CA LEU A 17 -2.92 3.82 8.02
C LEU A 17 -3.14 5.14 8.75
N ASP A 18 -2.11 5.99 8.83
CA ASP A 18 -2.28 7.38 9.23
C ASP A 18 -3.09 8.14 8.18
N GLU A 19 -3.70 9.27 8.59
CA GLU A 19 -4.59 10.07 7.74
C GLU A 19 -3.97 10.46 6.39
N ARG A 20 -2.69 10.87 6.39
CA ARG A 20 -2.01 11.30 5.17
C ARG A 20 -1.90 10.16 4.17
N ARG A 21 -1.57 8.94 4.63
CA ARG A 21 -1.43 7.77 3.77
C ARG A 21 -2.80 7.21 3.36
N LEU A 22 -3.74 7.11 4.30
CA LEU A 22 -5.11 6.70 4.02
C LEU A 22 -5.76 7.58 2.95
N GLY A 23 -5.66 8.91 3.10
CA GLY A 23 -6.19 9.87 2.14
C GLY A 23 -5.60 9.70 0.75
N LYS A 24 -4.28 9.47 0.65
CA LYS A 24 -3.58 9.22 -0.62
C LYS A 24 -3.96 7.89 -1.27
N GLN A 25 -4.18 6.84 -0.50
CA GLN A 25 -4.48 5.51 -1.03
C GLN A 25 -5.75 5.49 -1.89
N ARG A 26 -6.76 6.35 -1.61
CA ARG A 26 -7.95 6.48 -2.48
C ARG A 26 -7.59 6.94 -3.89
N ILE A 27 -6.72 7.96 -3.98
CA ILE A 27 -6.29 8.54 -5.26
C ILE A 27 -5.37 7.57 -5.98
N GLU A 28 -4.38 7.01 -5.27
CA GLU A 28 -3.39 6.11 -5.87
C GLU A 28 -4.02 4.80 -6.35
N ALA A 29 -5.00 4.22 -5.63
CA ALA A 29 -5.71 3.03 -6.08
C ALA A 29 -6.47 3.28 -7.40
N LYS A 30 -7.20 4.40 -7.53
CA LYS A 30 -7.89 4.76 -8.78
C LYS A 30 -6.88 4.98 -9.92
N GLN A 31 -5.75 5.65 -9.64
CA GLN A 31 -4.69 5.86 -10.63
C GLN A 31 -4.07 4.55 -11.11
N ILE A 32 -3.86 3.59 -10.21
CA ILE A 32 -3.38 2.24 -10.55
C ILE A 32 -4.40 1.54 -11.45
N GLY A 33 -5.69 1.58 -11.12
CA GLY A 33 -6.75 0.99 -11.96
C GLY A 33 -6.71 1.53 -13.39
N TYR A 34 -6.63 2.85 -13.56
CA TYR A 34 -6.45 3.44 -14.89
C TYR A 34 -5.14 3.01 -15.56
N ALA A 35 -4.03 2.96 -14.84
CA ALA A 35 -2.74 2.57 -15.41
C ALA A 35 -2.75 1.10 -15.88
N VAL A 36 -3.41 0.21 -15.13
CA VAL A 36 -3.65 -1.19 -15.50
C VAL A 36 -4.48 -1.26 -16.78
N LEU A 37 -5.61 -0.56 -16.87
CA LEU A 37 -6.47 -0.58 -18.06
C LEU A 37 -5.81 0.03 -19.30
N ARG A 38 -5.01 1.08 -19.13
CA ARG A 38 -4.18 1.63 -20.22
C ARG A 38 -3.13 0.62 -20.67
N ARG A 39 -2.50 -0.08 -19.73
CA ARG A 39 -1.50 -1.12 -20.04
C ARG A 39 -2.13 -2.29 -20.80
N MET A 40 -3.37 -2.66 -20.50
CA MET A 40 -4.15 -3.65 -21.26
C MET A 40 -4.61 -3.14 -22.64
N GLY A 41 -4.48 -1.84 -22.92
CA GLY A 41 -4.98 -1.23 -24.15
C GLY A 41 -6.51 -1.06 -24.20
N VAL A 42 -7.20 -1.23 -23.06
CA VAL A 42 -8.66 -1.04 -22.90
C VAL A 42 -9.00 0.44 -22.95
N ILE A 43 -8.24 1.26 -22.22
CA ILE A 43 -8.36 2.74 -22.27
C ILE A 43 -7.26 3.29 -23.18
N ARG A 44 -7.66 4.08 -24.17
CA ARG A 44 -6.76 4.71 -25.16
C ARG A 44 -6.93 6.23 -25.18
N ASP A 45 -6.60 6.87 -24.06
CA ASP A 45 -6.74 8.31 -23.84
C ASP A 45 -5.43 9.10 -24.12
N GLY A 46 -4.46 8.48 -24.77
CA GLY A 46 -3.15 9.07 -25.08
C GLY A 46 -2.19 9.20 -23.89
N ARG A 47 -2.64 8.91 -22.66
CA ARG A 47 -1.79 9.02 -21.46
C ARG A 47 -0.95 7.75 -21.30
N LYS A 48 0.36 7.92 -21.10
CA LYS A 48 1.33 6.80 -20.93
C LYS A 48 2.01 6.75 -19.56
N GLY A 49 1.56 7.59 -18.62
CA GLY A 49 2.14 7.65 -17.28
C GLY A 49 1.99 6.33 -16.53
N TRP A 50 3.08 5.92 -15.85
CA TRP A 50 3.09 4.85 -14.85
C TRP A 50 2.86 3.41 -15.35
N LEU A 51 2.79 3.16 -16.65
CA LEU A 51 2.52 1.83 -17.21
C LEU A 51 3.55 0.77 -16.78
N ASN A 52 4.80 1.17 -16.59
CA ASN A 52 5.90 0.31 -16.15
C ASN A 52 6.22 0.48 -14.66
N HIS A 53 5.37 1.17 -13.90
CA HIS A 53 5.59 1.34 -12.48
C HIS A 53 5.44 -0.02 -11.77
N PRO A 54 6.36 -0.41 -10.87
CA PRO A 54 6.35 -1.74 -10.24
C PRO A 54 5.01 -2.11 -9.60
N ILE A 55 4.37 -1.16 -8.89
CA ILE A 55 3.04 -1.42 -8.30
C ILE A 55 1.97 -1.68 -9.37
N VAL A 56 2.01 -0.99 -10.52
CA VAL A 56 1.05 -1.23 -11.61
C VAL A 56 1.29 -2.59 -12.21
N LEU A 57 2.54 -2.99 -12.40
CA LEU A 57 2.88 -4.32 -12.91
C LEU A 57 2.39 -5.42 -11.96
N LYS A 58 2.50 -5.21 -10.63
CA LYS A 58 1.97 -6.13 -9.63
C LYS A 58 0.45 -6.31 -9.75
N TRP A 59 -0.30 -5.22 -9.86
CA TRP A 59 -1.75 -5.26 -10.03
C TRP A 59 -2.20 -5.73 -11.43
N PHE A 60 -1.37 -5.51 -12.45
CA PHE A 60 -1.60 -5.94 -13.83
C PHE A 60 -1.39 -7.45 -14.02
N ASN A 61 -0.52 -8.06 -13.20
CA ASN A 61 -0.29 -9.50 -13.16
C ASN A 61 -0.16 -10.15 -14.54
N ASN A 62 0.86 -9.72 -15.29
CA ASN A 62 1.22 -10.28 -16.59
C ASN A 62 0.06 -10.44 -17.58
N GLY A 63 -0.93 -9.55 -17.54
CA GLY A 63 -2.08 -9.56 -18.45
C GLY A 63 -3.37 -10.11 -17.86
N SER A 64 -3.34 -10.65 -16.64
CA SER A 64 -4.52 -11.10 -15.89
C SER A 64 -4.69 -10.28 -14.61
N PRO A 65 -5.16 -9.02 -14.71
CA PRO A 65 -5.08 -8.07 -13.62
C PRO A 65 -6.02 -8.42 -12.45
N TYR A 66 -5.69 -7.91 -11.27
CA TYR A 66 -6.49 -8.07 -10.05
C TYR A 66 -7.40 -6.84 -9.83
N LEU A 67 -8.22 -6.48 -10.82
CA LEU A 67 -9.03 -5.25 -10.76
C LEU A 67 -10.16 -5.32 -9.73
N PHE A 68 -10.74 -6.51 -9.54
CA PHE A 68 -11.74 -6.72 -8.49
C PHE A 68 -11.14 -6.53 -7.10
N ASP A 69 -9.99 -7.15 -6.83
CA ASP A 69 -9.29 -7.00 -5.55
C ASP A 69 -8.82 -5.55 -5.30
N LEU A 70 -8.41 -4.83 -6.35
CA LEU A 70 -8.05 -3.42 -6.25
C LEU A 70 -9.27 -2.53 -5.93
N LYS A 71 -10.45 -2.86 -6.46
CA LYS A 71 -11.70 -2.21 -6.10
C LYS A 71 -12.04 -2.46 -4.63
N GLU A 72 -11.91 -3.69 -4.15
CA GLU A 72 -12.14 -4.04 -2.74
C GLU A 72 -11.15 -3.31 -1.81
N TYR A 73 -9.89 -3.19 -2.22
CA TYR A 73 -8.91 -2.36 -1.55
C TYR A 73 -9.36 -0.89 -1.48
N PHE A 74 -9.72 -0.30 -2.62
CA PHE A 74 -10.23 1.07 -2.69
C PHE A 74 -11.45 1.28 -1.78
N ALA A 75 -12.41 0.36 -1.79
CA ALA A 75 -13.62 0.42 -0.97
C ALA A 75 -13.29 0.40 0.53
N ALA A 76 -12.36 -0.46 0.97
CA ALA A 76 -11.91 -0.51 2.35
C ALA A 76 -11.24 0.80 2.80
N ILE A 77 -10.41 1.41 1.94
CA ILE A 77 -9.77 2.70 2.21
C ILE A 77 -10.82 3.83 2.30
N VAL A 78 -11.79 3.86 1.38
CA VAL A 78 -12.86 4.88 1.39
C VAL A 78 -13.75 4.74 2.62
N CYS A 79 -14.13 3.52 2.98
CA CYS A 79 -14.93 3.23 4.17
C CYS A 79 -14.23 3.81 5.41
N GLU A 80 -12.99 3.42 5.66
CA GLU A 80 -12.22 3.92 6.82
C GLU A 80 -12.04 5.46 6.78
N TRP A 81 -11.83 6.04 5.59
CA TRP A 81 -11.72 7.50 5.46
C TRP A 81 -13.01 8.22 5.88
N VAL A 82 -14.16 7.70 5.47
CA VAL A 82 -15.47 8.25 5.82
C VAL A 82 -15.79 7.99 7.30
N ASP A 83 -15.45 6.80 7.81
CA ASP A 83 -15.67 6.43 9.21
C ASP A 83 -14.87 7.34 10.17
N ARG A 84 -13.73 7.87 9.72
CA ARG A 84 -12.96 8.91 10.45
C ARG A 84 -13.53 10.34 10.32
N GLY A 85 -14.72 10.49 9.73
CA GLY A 85 -15.41 11.78 9.61
C GLY A 85 -14.94 12.65 8.45
N HIS A 86 -14.14 12.11 7.52
CA HIS A 86 -13.65 12.89 6.39
C HIS A 86 -14.56 12.78 5.16
N LYS A 87 -14.72 13.88 4.41
CA LYS A 87 -15.46 13.88 3.14
C LYS A 87 -14.73 13.08 2.05
N ASN A 88 -15.45 12.22 1.32
CA ASN A 88 -14.93 11.54 0.14
C ASN A 88 -15.28 12.27 -1.16
N THR A 89 -14.29 12.45 -2.03
CA THR A 89 -14.43 13.09 -3.36
C THR A 89 -13.90 12.21 -4.50
N VAL A 90 -13.39 11.01 -4.19
CA VAL A 90 -12.88 10.06 -5.17
C VAL A 90 -13.86 8.90 -5.27
N ASN A 91 -14.33 8.58 -6.47
CA ASN A 91 -15.23 7.45 -6.73
C ASN A 91 -14.56 6.42 -7.65
N TRP A 92 -15.01 5.16 -7.57
CA TRP A 92 -14.56 4.08 -8.49
C TRP A 92 -15.47 3.93 -9.72
N GLY A 93 -16.58 4.68 -9.81
CA GLY A 93 -17.65 4.44 -10.77
C GLY A 93 -17.19 4.35 -12.23
N ASP A 94 -16.26 5.20 -12.64
CA ASP A 94 -15.72 5.21 -14.01
C ASP A 94 -14.94 3.93 -14.39
N LEU A 95 -14.55 3.12 -13.40
CA LEU A 95 -13.81 1.88 -13.56
C LEU A 95 -14.67 0.63 -13.30
N GLU A 96 -15.91 0.81 -12.85
CA GLU A 96 -16.77 -0.25 -12.33
C GLU A 96 -17.03 -1.36 -13.35
N CYS A 97 -17.30 -1.00 -14.60
CA CYS A 97 -17.54 -1.95 -15.68
C CYS A 97 -16.32 -2.83 -16.02
N PHE A 98 -15.12 -2.43 -15.57
CA PHE A 98 -13.89 -3.17 -15.80
C PHE A 98 -13.45 -4.00 -14.60
N SER A 99 -14.12 -3.88 -13.44
CA SER A 99 -13.70 -4.57 -12.22
C SER A 99 -13.75 -6.10 -12.34
N GLY A 100 -14.54 -6.65 -13.26
CA GLY A 100 -14.56 -8.09 -13.55
C GLY A 100 -13.50 -8.55 -14.57
N LEU A 101 -12.66 -7.66 -15.10
CA LEU A 101 -11.60 -8.06 -16.04
C LEU A 101 -10.40 -8.63 -15.30
N GLY A 102 -9.90 -9.77 -15.78
CA GLY A 102 -8.69 -10.42 -15.29
C GLY A 102 -8.99 -11.54 -14.30
N SER A 103 -8.21 -11.61 -13.24
CA SER A 103 -8.31 -12.67 -12.23
C SER A 103 -9.39 -12.37 -11.20
N ASP A 104 -10.12 -13.41 -10.81
CA ASP A 104 -11.05 -13.44 -9.67
C ASP A 104 -10.34 -13.63 -8.32
N GLN A 105 -9.06 -13.98 -8.35
CA GLN A 105 -8.23 -14.14 -7.16
C GLN A 105 -7.82 -12.78 -6.59
N ARG A 106 -7.49 -12.77 -5.30
CA ARG A 106 -6.85 -11.61 -4.68
C ARG A 106 -5.43 -11.45 -5.18
N CYS A 107 -4.97 -10.20 -5.27
CA CYS A 107 -3.57 -9.92 -5.57
C CYS A 107 -2.70 -10.55 -4.47
N PRO A 108 -1.77 -11.45 -4.82
CA PRO A 108 -0.98 -12.16 -3.84
C PRO A 108 -0.17 -11.19 -3.00
N LEU A 109 -0.05 -11.54 -1.73
CA LEU A 109 0.73 -10.80 -0.75
C LEU A 109 1.42 -11.83 0.13
N THR A 110 2.74 -11.89 0.04
CA THR A 110 3.51 -12.79 0.89
C THR A 110 3.69 -12.16 2.28
N HIS A 111 3.93 -13.00 3.29
CA HIS A 111 4.25 -12.51 4.64
C HIS A 111 5.47 -11.58 4.64
N LEU A 112 6.48 -11.89 3.82
CA LEU A 112 7.65 -11.02 3.65
C LEU A 112 7.25 -9.62 3.13
N GLU A 113 6.33 -9.54 2.18
CA GLU A 113 5.81 -8.25 1.69
C GLU A 113 5.02 -7.50 2.76
N GLU A 114 4.24 -8.20 3.60
CA GLU A 114 3.54 -7.57 4.73
C GLU A 114 4.53 -6.93 5.70
N VAL A 115 5.59 -7.65 6.10
CA VAL A 115 6.65 -7.14 6.97
C VAL A 115 7.32 -5.92 6.35
N GLU A 116 7.64 -5.95 5.06
CA GLU A 116 8.27 -4.81 4.39
C GLU A 116 7.33 -3.60 4.23
N TYR A 117 6.02 -3.81 4.05
CA TYR A 117 5.06 -2.72 4.14
C TYR A 117 5.00 -2.12 5.54
N ARG A 118 4.98 -2.94 6.60
CA ARG A 118 5.01 -2.46 7.99
C ARG A 118 6.28 -1.67 8.25
N ARG A 119 7.45 -2.16 7.82
CA ARG A 119 8.74 -1.46 7.91
C ARG A 119 8.69 -0.09 7.26
N VAL A 120 8.21 -0.02 6.02
CA VAL A 120 8.04 1.24 5.29
C VAL A 120 7.14 2.21 6.04
N LEU A 121 6.02 1.73 6.59
CA LEU A 121 5.07 2.56 7.33
C LEU A 121 5.64 3.05 8.66
N ILE A 122 6.24 2.17 9.46
CA ILE A 122 6.90 2.53 10.73
C ILE A 122 7.91 3.65 10.51
N PHE A 123 8.81 3.53 9.54
CA PHE A 123 9.83 4.57 9.30
C PHE A 123 9.25 5.87 8.77
N LYS A 124 8.07 5.80 8.17
CA LYS A 124 7.35 6.91 7.59
C LYS A 124 6.59 7.75 8.63
N ASN A 125 6.21 7.16 9.77
CA ASN A 125 5.62 7.82 10.93
C ASN A 125 5.77 6.93 12.18
N PRO A 126 6.96 6.90 12.81
CA PRO A 126 7.26 5.96 13.89
C PRO A 126 6.25 6.05 15.04
N GLU A 127 5.90 7.26 15.46
CA GLU A 127 5.04 7.52 16.61
C GLU A 127 3.62 6.98 16.42
N TRP A 128 3.10 7.04 15.19
CA TRP A 128 1.78 6.50 14.85
C TRP A 128 1.81 4.97 14.79
N TYR A 129 2.76 4.42 14.03
CA TYR A 129 2.72 3.00 13.66
C TYR A 129 3.19 2.07 14.77
N THR A 130 4.09 2.51 15.66
CA THR A 130 4.45 1.70 16.84
C THR A 130 3.28 1.54 17.81
N LYS A 131 2.35 2.50 17.85
CA LYS A 131 1.12 2.42 18.67
C LYS A 131 0.00 1.67 17.98
N ARG A 132 -0.04 1.69 16.66
CA ARG A 132 -1.18 1.21 15.87
C ARG A 132 -1.06 -0.24 15.44
N PHE A 133 0.16 -0.71 15.20
CA PHE A 133 0.45 -2.13 15.01
C PHE A 133 0.47 -2.85 16.35
N ASN A 134 0.24 -4.16 16.34
CA ASN A 134 0.44 -4.95 17.55
C ASN A 134 1.95 -5.05 17.85
N ARG A 135 2.28 -5.45 19.08
CA ARG A 135 3.68 -5.52 19.52
C ARG A 135 4.50 -6.49 18.67
N ASP A 136 3.94 -7.66 18.36
CA ASP A 136 4.61 -8.71 17.60
C ASP A 136 4.97 -8.24 16.17
N ASP A 137 4.09 -7.49 15.50
CA ASP A 137 4.32 -6.92 14.17
C ASP A 137 5.48 -5.93 14.17
N VAL A 138 5.61 -5.14 15.25
CA VAL A 138 6.70 -4.16 15.40
C VAL A 138 8.01 -4.86 15.74
N GLU A 139 7.98 -5.82 16.66
CA GLU A 139 9.16 -6.63 17.02
C GLU A 139 9.66 -7.43 15.82
N GLU A 140 8.78 -8.04 15.03
CA GLU A 140 9.12 -8.75 13.80
C GLU A 140 9.88 -7.85 12.82
N VAL A 141 9.39 -6.63 12.57
CA VAL A 141 10.10 -5.67 11.70
C VAL A 141 11.51 -5.36 12.25
N LEU A 142 11.65 -5.20 13.56
CA LEU A 142 12.94 -4.82 14.18
C LEU A 142 13.91 -5.99 14.35
N CYS A 143 13.43 -7.23 14.29
CA CYS A 143 14.24 -8.44 14.45
C CYS A 143 14.55 -9.14 13.11
N THR A 144 13.96 -8.69 12.01
CA THR A 144 14.21 -9.20 10.66
C THR A 144 15.06 -8.25 9.84
N GLU A 145 16.04 -8.80 9.12
CA GLU A 145 16.83 -8.04 8.15
C GLU A 145 15.94 -7.55 7.00
N PRO A 146 16.10 -6.29 6.56
CA PRO A 146 15.24 -5.72 5.55
C PRO A 146 15.54 -6.31 4.17
N VAL A 147 14.50 -6.79 3.47
CA VAL A 147 14.63 -7.37 2.12
C VAL A 147 14.12 -6.39 1.08
N TYR A 148 14.95 -6.01 0.11
CA TYR A 148 14.51 -5.11 -0.97
C TYR A 148 13.42 -5.77 -1.83
N ILE A 149 12.29 -5.08 -1.97
CA ILE A 149 11.17 -5.47 -2.83
C ILE A 149 10.79 -4.28 -3.71
N ASN A 150 10.95 -4.47 -5.03
CA ASN A 150 10.67 -3.44 -6.01
C ASN A 150 9.20 -3.00 -5.94
N GLY A 151 8.96 -1.68 -5.81
CA GLY A 151 7.62 -1.12 -5.66
C GLY A 151 7.05 -1.08 -4.23
N VAL A 152 7.75 -1.66 -3.25
CA VAL A 152 7.34 -1.67 -1.84
C VAL A 152 8.20 -0.71 -1.03
N ASN A 153 9.50 -1.01 -0.95
CA ASN A 153 10.40 -0.38 0.02
C ASN A 153 11.64 0.26 -0.61
N GLY A 154 11.70 0.37 -1.95
CA GLY A 154 12.88 0.91 -2.62
C GLY A 154 13.32 2.30 -2.17
N SER A 155 12.41 3.12 -1.61
CA SER A 155 12.79 4.42 -1.02
C SER A 155 13.63 4.32 0.27
N LEU A 156 13.56 3.18 0.98
CA LEU A 156 14.29 2.94 2.24
C LEU A 156 15.76 2.59 2.01
N PHE A 157 16.08 1.93 0.89
CA PHE A 157 17.42 1.43 0.59
C PHE A 157 18.27 2.39 -0.21
N ARG A 158 17.95 3.69 -0.21
CA ARG A 158 18.77 4.69 -0.90
C ARG A 158 20.13 4.86 -0.24
N ASP A 159 20.20 4.77 1.08
CA ASP A 159 21.45 4.72 1.84
C ASP A 159 21.26 3.95 3.17
N LEU A 160 22.25 3.13 3.53
CA LEU A 160 22.18 2.24 4.70
C LEU A 160 22.30 3.01 6.03
N GLN A 161 22.94 4.18 6.02
CA GLN A 161 23.14 5.00 7.21
C GLN A 161 21.81 5.60 7.70
N SER A 162 21.00 6.14 6.80
CA SER A 162 19.65 6.65 7.06
C SER A 162 18.75 5.53 7.56
N TYR A 163 18.86 4.33 7.00
CA TYR A 163 18.11 3.17 7.48
C TYR A 163 18.43 2.89 8.96
N ARG A 164 19.71 2.79 9.32
CA ARG A 164 20.14 2.51 10.71
C ARG A 164 19.74 3.62 11.67
N GLU A 165 19.71 4.87 11.21
CA GLU A 165 19.25 5.99 12.03
C GLU A 165 17.74 5.93 12.29
N LEU A 166 16.95 5.59 11.27
CA LEU A 166 15.51 5.36 11.42
C LEU A 166 15.23 4.23 12.40
N GLU A 167 15.96 3.13 12.31
CA GLU A 167 15.82 2.00 13.23
C GLU A 167 16.14 2.41 14.68
N ARG A 168 17.26 3.12 14.90
CA ARG A 168 17.63 3.67 16.22
C ARG A 168 16.55 4.60 16.77
N ARG A 169 15.92 5.41 15.93
CA ARG A 169 14.80 6.27 16.33
C ARG A 169 13.59 5.46 16.77
N VAL A 170 13.21 4.42 16.03
CA VAL A 170 12.07 3.55 16.39
C VAL A 170 12.31 2.86 17.72
N ARG A 171 13.51 2.30 17.94
CA ARG A 171 13.87 1.64 19.21
C ARG A 171 13.73 2.58 20.41
N ARG A 172 14.24 3.82 20.30
CA ARG A 172 14.09 4.84 21.35
C ARG A 172 12.63 5.16 21.67
N ILE A 173 11.75 5.19 20.67
CA ILE A 173 10.32 5.43 20.87
C ILE A 173 9.65 4.26 21.59
N LEU A 174 10.05 3.02 21.30
CA LEU A 174 9.52 1.85 21.99
C LEU A 174 9.98 1.79 23.45
N ASP A 175 11.23 2.15 23.72
CA ASP A 175 11.76 2.17 25.08
C ASP A 175 11.14 3.27 25.94
N SER A 176 10.66 4.37 25.35
CA SER A 176 9.93 5.42 26.07
C SER A 176 8.44 5.13 26.28
N GLN A 177 7.92 4.06 25.68
CA GLN A 177 6.53 3.60 25.83
C GLN A 177 6.37 2.48 26.87
N LYS A 178 7.48 1.95 27.39
CA LYS A 178 7.53 1.00 28.51
C LYS A 178 7.45 1.75 29.84
#